data_AF-A0A2V7A1E9-F1
#
_entry.id   AF-A0A2V7A1E9-F1
#
_cell.length_a   1.000
_cell.length_b   1.000
_cell.length_c   1.000
_cell.angle_alpha   90.00
_cell.angle_beta   90.00
_cell.angle_gamma   90.00
#
_symmetry.space_group_name_H-M   'P 1'
#
loop_
_entity.id
_entity.type
_entity.pdbx_description
1 polymer ?
#
loop_
_entity_poly.entity_id
_entity_poly.type
_entity_poly.pdbx_seq_one_letter_code
_entity_poly.pdbx_strand_id
1 'polypeptide(L)'
;MEPGRSRPAHRSRDGRDRDACVRAAQRATSTIPIVITAHDPVGMGFVQSFAHPGGNITGVAFQDAELSTKRLDLLRESVPRLSRAAILWHKEGSGTGSVQAVEASARGLGIQVLVLEIREPQDFAKAVASAKSWGAQGLVQLASPFITRHRAPA
;
A
#
# COMPACT_ATOMS: atom_id res chain seq x y z
N MET A 1 23.50 -34.60 -27.89
CA MET A 1 23.86 -33.37 -27.16
C MET A 1 22.85 -32.31 -27.57
N GLU A 2 21.73 -32.20 -26.85
CA GLU A 2 20.73 -31.14 -27.11
C GLU A 2 21.02 -29.94 -26.19
N PRO A 3 21.11 -28.71 -26.73
CA PRO A 3 21.39 -27.53 -25.92
C PRO A 3 20.13 -26.99 -25.24
N GLY A 4 20.23 -26.84 -23.92
CA GLY A 4 19.69 -25.73 -23.13
C GLY A 4 18.22 -25.35 -23.34
N ARG A 5 17.31 -26.03 -22.63
CA ARG A 5 16.01 -25.43 -22.29
C ARG A 5 16.24 -24.26 -21.33
N SER A 6 16.35 -23.06 -21.89
CA SER A 6 16.27 -21.81 -21.13
C SER A 6 14.99 -21.79 -20.31
N ARG A 7 15.13 -21.75 -18.98
CA ARG A 7 14.02 -21.49 -18.05
C ARG A 7 13.42 -20.12 -18.42
N PRO A 8 12.09 -19.98 -18.49
CA PRO A 8 11.49 -18.68 -18.75
C PRO A 8 11.86 -17.75 -17.59
N ALA A 9 12.46 -16.61 -17.93
CA ALA A 9 12.77 -15.54 -17.02
C ALA A 9 11.50 -15.13 -16.26
N HIS A 10 11.64 -14.94 -14.95
CA HIS A 10 10.60 -14.44 -14.07
C HIS A 10 10.11 -13.10 -14.61
N ARG A 11 9.01 -13.11 -15.37
CA ARG A 11 8.42 -11.90 -15.92
C ARG A 11 8.04 -11.04 -14.73
N SER A 12 8.72 -9.91 -14.57
CA SER A 12 8.36 -8.88 -13.61
C SER A 12 6.86 -8.62 -13.77
N ARG A 13 6.07 -8.98 -12.75
CA ARG A 13 4.65 -8.66 -12.70
C ARG A 13 4.56 -7.15 -12.59
N ASP A 14 4.40 -6.52 -13.75
CA ASP A 14 4.06 -5.13 -13.87
C ASP A 14 2.84 -4.81 -12.99
N GLY A 15 2.85 -3.67 -12.31
CA GLY A 15 1.69 -3.17 -11.57
C GLY A 15 0.41 -3.13 -12.41
N ARG A 16 0.53 -3.11 -13.75
CA ARG A 16 -0.58 -3.19 -14.72
C ARG A 16 -1.40 -4.50 -14.69
N ASP A 17 -0.87 -5.61 -14.19
CA ASP A 17 -1.62 -6.90 -14.16
C ASP A 17 -2.67 -6.95 -13.04
N ARG A 18 -2.55 -6.12 -12.00
CA ARG A 18 -3.44 -6.18 -10.83
C ARG A 18 -4.85 -5.64 -11.08
N ASP A 19 -5.02 -4.89 -12.16
CA ASP A 19 -6.29 -4.28 -12.53
C ASP A 19 -6.94 -4.91 -13.76
N ALA A 20 -6.44 -6.07 -14.17
CA ALA A 20 -6.88 -6.74 -15.39
C ALA A 20 -8.41 -6.92 -15.44
N CYS A 21 -9.04 -7.22 -14.29
CA CYS A 21 -10.50 -7.40 -14.20
C CYS A 21 -11.27 -6.09 -14.45
N VAL A 22 -10.87 -4.98 -13.82
CA VAL A 22 -11.55 -3.68 -14.01
C VAL A 22 -11.39 -3.20 -15.44
N ARG A 23 -10.19 -3.32 -16.00
CA ARG A 23 -9.91 -2.94 -17.39
C ARG A 23 -10.63 -3.82 -18.40
N ALA A 24 -10.77 -5.13 -18.12
CA ALA A 24 -11.56 -6.03 -18.96
C ALA A 24 -13.05 -5.62 -18.96
N ALA A 25 -13.61 -5.32 -17.78
CA ALA A 25 -14.99 -4.85 -17.66
C ALA A 25 -15.21 -3.53 -18.41
N GLN A 26 -14.30 -2.56 -18.29
CA GLN A 26 -14.35 -1.29 -19.04
C GLN A 26 -14.38 -1.50 -20.56
N ARG A 27 -13.64 -2.49 -21.07
CA ARG A 27 -13.63 -2.82 -22.50
C ARG A 27 -14.90 -3.52 -22.95
N ALA A 28 -15.54 -4.28 -22.06
CA ALA A 28 -16.75 -5.03 -22.37
C ALA A 28 -17.99 -4.13 -22.40
N THR A 29 -18.02 -3.03 -21.64
CA THR A 29 -19.18 -2.14 -21.58
C THR A 29 -18.85 -0.73 -21.13
N SER A 30 -19.50 0.24 -21.77
CA SER A 30 -19.51 1.66 -21.37
C SER A 30 -20.86 2.11 -20.79
N THR A 31 -21.86 1.21 -20.72
CA THR A 31 -23.25 1.55 -20.34
C THR A 31 -23.75 0.78 -19.14
N ILE A 32 -23.30 -0.47 -18.95
CA ILE A 32 -23.66 -1.25 -17.77
C ILE A 32 -22.82 -0.74 -16.58
N PRO A 33 -23.43 -0.42 -15.42
CA PRO A 33 -22.66 0.02 -14.26
C PRO A 33 -21.63 -1.01 -13.80
N ILE A 34 -20.40 -0.56 -13.56
CA ILE A 34 -19.30 -1.38 -13.04
C ILE A 34 -19.03 -0.91 -11.61
N VAL A 35 -19.24 -1.80 -10.63
CA VAL A 35 -19.01 -1.50 -9.20
C VAL A 35 -17.71 -2.18 -8.75
N ILE A 36 -16.74 -1.39 -8.29
CA ILE A 36 -15.41 -1.87 -7.92
C ILE A 36 -15.07 -1.65 -6.45
N THR A 37 -14.09 -2.39 -5.96
CA THR A 37 -13.35 -2.09 -4.73
C THR A 37 -11.89 -1.86 -5.09
N ALA A 38 -11.34 -0.68 -4.80
CA ALA A 38 -9.98 -0.33 -5.19
C ALA A 38 -9.26 0.48 -4.11
N HIS A 39 -7.94 0.42 -4.08
CA HIS A 39 -7.13 1.23 -3.16
C HIS A 39 -6.97 2.68 -3.64
N ASP A 40 -6.85 2.90 -4.94
CA ASP A 40 -6.73 4.24 -5.52
C ASP A 40 -7.36 4.31 -6.92
N PRO A 41 -8.70 4.34 -7.01
CA PRO A 41 -9.38 4.32 -8.31
C PRO A 41 -9.13 5.59 -9.14
N VAL A 42 -8.76 6.71 -8.51
CA VAL A 42 -8.40 7.95 -9.20
C VAL A 42 -6.99 7.84 -9.76
N GLY A 43 -5.99 7.48 -8.95
CA GLY A 43 -4.61 7.29 -9.40
C GLY A 43 -4.44 6.17 -10.42
N MET A 44 -5.32 5.16 -10.39
CA MET A 44 -5.38 4.09 -11.40
C MET A 44 -6.10 4.52 -12.70
N GLY A 45 -6.77 5.67 -12.70
CA GLY A 45 -7.51 6.21 -13.83
C GLY A 45 -8.84 5.52 -14.12
N PHE A 46 -9.45 4.86 -13.13
CA PHE A 46 -10.78 4.25 -13.29
C PHE A 46 -11.91 5.26 -13.13
N VAL A 47 -11.69 6.30 -12.32
CA VAL A 47 -12.66 7.38 -12.10
C VAL A 47 -11.94 8.73 -12.12
N GLN A 48 -12.65 9.80 -12.49
CA GLN A 48 -12.09 11.16 -12.52
C GLN A 48 -11.93 11.75 -11.11
N SER A 49 -12.89 11.49 -10.22
CA SER A 49 -12.87 11.93 -8.83
C SER A 49 -13.81 11.07 -7.98
N PHE A 50 -13.70 11.18 -6.65
CA PHE A 50 -14.61 10.48 -5.72
C PHE A 50 -16.04 11.04 -5.77
N ALA A 51 -16.20 12.35 -5.88
CA ALA A 51 -17.51 12.99 -5.92
C ALA A 51 -18.21 12.81 -7.28
N HIS A 52 -17.42 12.80 -8.37
CA HIS A 52 -17.92 12.70 -9.74
C HIS A 52 -17.03 11.71 -10.52
N PRO A 53 -17.43 10.44 -10.64
CA PRO A 53 -16.61 9.42 -11.30
C PRO A 53 -16.38 9.64 -12.80
N GLY A 54 -17.31 10.31 -13.49
CA GLY A 54 -17.18 10.70 -14.90
C GLY A 54 -17.43 9.58 -15.92
N GLY A 55 -18.03 8.46 -15.52
CA GLY A 55 -18.35 7.32 -16.39
C GLY A 55 -19.28 6.30 -15.72
N ASN A 56 -19.33 5.07 -16.25
CA ASN A 56 -20.15 3.98 -15.70
C ASN A 56 -19.47 3.20 -14.55
N ILE A 57 -18.30 3.65 -14.07
CA ILE A 57 -17.60 3.03 -12.94
C ILE A 57 -17.91 3.80 -11.65
N THR A 58 -18.24 3.06 -10.60
CA THR A 58 -18.39 3.55 -9.24
C THR A 58 -17.90 2.49 -8.24
N GLY A 59 -17.94 2.76 -6.94
CA GLY A 59 -17.69 1.74 -5.93
C GLY A 59 -17.11 2.26 -4.62
N VAL A 60 -16.29 1.43 -3.98
CA VAL A 60 -15.70 1.69 -2.67
C VAL A 60 -14.19 1.84 -2.84
N ALA A 61 -13.64 2.88 -2.21
CA ALA A 61 -12.21 3.10 -2.16
C ALA A 61 -11.65 2.95 -0.75
N PHE A 62 -10.47 2.34 -0.64
CA PHE A 62 -9.72 2.33 0.63
C PHE A 62 -8.91 3.63 0.71
N GLN A 63 -9.21 4.51 1.68
CA GLN A 63 -8.49 5.78 1.88
C GLN A 63 -7.11 5.57 2.49
N ASP A 64 -6.21 4.89 1.78
CA ASP A 64 -4.97 4.41 2.36
C ASP A 64 -4.02 5.54 2.76
N ALA A 65 -3.85 6.58 1.93
CA ALA A 65 -2.92 7.67 2.21
C ALA A 65 -3.38 8.53 3.40
N GLU A 66 -4.64 9.01 3.38
CA GLU A 66 -5.20 9.83 4.45
C GLU A 66 -5.28 9.08 5.78
N LEU A 67 -5.68 7.80 5.76
CA LEU A 67 -5.68 6.99 6.98
C LEU A 67 -4.27 6.68 7.47
N SER A 68 -3.27 6.61 6.59
CA SER A 68 -1.89 6.35 7.00
C SER A 68 -1.28 7.54 7.74
N THR A 69 -1.53 8.79 7.29
CA THR A 69 -1.11 9.98 8.04
C THR A 69 -1.84 10.08 9.37
N LYS A 70 -3.16 9.82 9.40
CA LYS A 70 -3.92 9.86 10.65
C LYS A 70 -3.46 8.80 11.67
N ARG A 71 -3.02 7.62 11.21
CA ARG A 71 -2.42 6.61 12.10
C ARG A 71 -1.12 7.09 12.75
N LEU A 72 -0.31 7.87 12.04
CA LEU A 72 0.88 8.50 12.63
C LEU A 72 0.50 9.56 13.66
N ASP A 73 -0.50 10.40 13.37
CA ASP A 73 -1.02 11.38 14.33
C ASP A 73 -1.52 10.70 15.62
N LEU A 74 -2.31 9.64 15.48
CA LEU A 74 -2.83 8.88 16.63
C LEU A 74 -1.70 8.21 17.43
N LEU A 75 -0.67 7.71 16.76
CA LEU A 75 0.50 7.16 17.44
C LEU A 75 1.24 8.24 18.25
N ARG A 76 1.36 9.47 17.71
CA ARG A 76 1.93 10.62 18.41
C ARG A 76 1.08 11.01 19.63
N GLU A 77 -0.23 11.07 19.47
CA GLU A 77 -1.16 11.37 20.59
C GLU A 77 -1.05 10.32 21.70
N SER A 78 -0.85 9.05 21.33
CA SER A 78 -0.72 7.93 22.26
C SER A 78 0.67 7.83 22.92
N VAL A 79 1.71 8.36 22.28
CA VAL A 79 3.10 8.31 22.74
C VAL A 79 3.64 9.74 22.88
N PRO A 80 3.52 10.39 24.05
CA PRO A 80 3.76 11.83 24.23
C PRO A 80 5.16 12.34 23.86
N ARG A 81 6.15 11.46 23.72
CA ARG A 81 7.55 11.78 23.35
C ARG A 81 7.98 11.09 22.05
N LEU A 82 7.04 10.84 21.15
CA LEU A 82 7.31 10.23 19.86
C LEU A 82 8.18 11.16 18.99
N SER A 83 9.40 10.73 18.73
CA SER A 83 10.38 11.36 17.83
C SER A 83 10.86 10.41 16.74
N ARG A 84 10.65 9.08 16.90
CA ARG A 84 11.06 8.04 15.95
C ARG A 84 9.96 7.01 15.76
N ALA A 85 9.44 6.87 14.55
CA ALA A 85 8.44 5.87 14.19
C ALA A 85 8.90 4.99 13.03
N ALA A 86 8.60 3.70 13.07
CA ALA A 86 8.83 2.78 11.96
C ALA A 86 7.56 2.62 11.12
N ILE A 87 7.70 2.51 9.81
CA ILE A 87 6.58 2.33 8.87
C ILE A 87 6.74 0.99 8.16
N LEU A 88 5.82 0.05 8.34
CA LEU A 88 5.80 -1.21 7.58
C LEU A 88 5.07 -1.01 6.25
N TRP A 89 5.78 -1.21 5.14
CA TRP A 89 5.27 -1.05 3.79
C TRP A 89 5.54 -2.29 2.93
N HIS A 90 4.53 -2.76 2.21
CA HIS A 90 4.68 -3.84 1.25
C HIS A 90 5.01 -3.29 -0.14
N LYS A 91 6.27 -3.44 -0.58
CA LYS A 91 6.81 -2.79 -1.79
C LYS A 91 6.09 -3.19 -3.07
N GLU A 92 5.76 -4.47 -3.19
CA GLU A 92 5.04 -5.00 -4.35
C GLU A 92 3.55 -4.68 -4.30
N GLY A 93 3.06 -3.96 -3.29
CA GLY A 93 1.67 -3.51 -3.13
C GLY A 93 1.35 -2.19 -3.83
N SER A 94 0.12 -1.72 -3.66
CA SER A 94 -0.20 -0.28 -3.73
C SER A 94 0.38 0.41 -2.49
N GLY A 95 0.57 1.74 -2.53
CA GLY A 95 0.90 2.51 -1.32
C GLY A 95 2.20 3.34 -1.36
N THR A 96 2.84 3.51 -2.51
CA THR A 96 3.94 4.51 -2.65
C THR A 96 3.47 5.91 -2.27
N GLY A 97 2.25 6.29 -2.69
CA GLY A 97 1.62 7.54 -2.27
C GLY A 97 1.37 7.62 -0.76
N SER A 98 1.03 6.50 -0.12
CA SER A 98 0.87 6.44 1.35
C SER A 98 2.19 6.61 2.09
N VAL A 99 3.29 6.04 1.60
CA VAL A 99 4.63 6.26 2.15
C VAL A 99 5.00 7.74 2.07
N GLN A 100 4.85 8.36 0.89
CA GLN A 100 5.14 9.77 0.70
C GLN A 100 4.29 10.68 1.58
N ALA A 101 3.00 10.38 1.72
CA ALA A 101 2.09 11.12 2.59
C ALA A 101 2.51 11.03 4.06
N VAL A 102 2.88 9.84 4.54
CA VAL A 102 3.37 9.62 5.90
C VAL A 102 4.70 10.33 6.15
N GLU A 103 5.65 10.24 5.22
CA GLU A 103 6.92 10.97 5.32
C GLU A 103 6.71 12.48 5.38
N ALA A 104 5.79 13.02 4.56
CA ALA A 104 5.45 14.45 4.58
C ALA A 104 4.79 14.87 5.90
N SER A 105 3.84 14.08 6.40
CA SER A 105 3.19 14.30 7.70
C SER A 105 4.22 14.23 8.84
N ALA A 106 5.10 13.23 8.84
CA ALA A 106 6.14 13.07 9.86
C ALA A 106 7.09 14.27 9.91
N ARG A 107 7.49 14.81 8.76
CA ARG A 107 8.28 16.05 8.69
C ARG A 107 7.57 17.22 9.37
N GLY A 108 6.28 17.41 9.11
CA GLY A 108 5.47 18.45 9.75
C GLY A 108 5.33 18.29 11.27
N LEU A 109 5.42 17.05 11.76
CA LEU A 109 5.31 16.70 13.18
C LEU A 109 6.66 16.64 13.91
N GLY A 110 7.79 16.79 13.20
CA GLY A 110 9.12 16.62 13.78
C GLY A 110 9.47 15.16 14.13
N ILE A 111 8.81 14.20 13.50
CA ILE A 111 9.03 12.76 13.71
C ILE A 111 9.96 12.23 12.62
N GLN A 112 11.02 11.54 13.01
CA GLN A 112 11.83 10.75 12.08
C GLN A 112 11.12 9.45 11.76
N VAL A 113 11.11 9.06 10.48
CA VAL A 113 10.50 7.80 10.03
C VAL A 113 11.52 6.87 9.41
N LEU A 114 11.45 5.59 9.79
CA LEU A 114 12.17 4.50 9.15
C LEU A 114 11.18 3.65 8.36
N VAL A 115 11.28 3.67 7.03
CA VAL A 115 10.45 2.83 6.15
C VAL A 115 11.06 1.44 6.06
N LEU A 116 10.28 0.43 6.42
CA LEU A 116 10.63 -0.99 6.44
C LEU A 116 9.88 -1.69 5.31
N GLU A 117 10.60 -2.07 4.27
CA GLU A 117 10.05 -2.83 3.14
C GLU A 117 9.79 -4.28 3.54
N ILE A 118 8.59 -4.76 3.25
CA ILE A 118 8.18 -6.17 3.33
C ILE A 118 7.91 -6.66 1.92
N ARG A 119 8.44 -7.83 1.58
CA ARG A 119 8.19 -8.52 0.29
C ARG A 119 7.62 -9.91 0.52
N GLU A 120 8.08 -10.56 1.58
CA GLU A 120 7.74 -11.94 1.90
C GLU A 120 7.52 -12.14 3.40
N PRO A 121 6.82 -13.21 3.84
CA PRO A 121 6.42 -13.35 5.23
C PRO A 121 7.60 -13.42 6.21
N GLN A 122 8.74 -13.96 5.77
CA GLN A 122 9.96 -14.01 6.58
C GLN A 122 10.57 -12.62 6.88
N ASP A 123 10.19 -11.57 6.15
CA ASP A 123 10.71 -10.22 6.36
C ASP A 123 10.20 -9.59 7.66
N PHE A 124 9.04 -10.01 8.19
CA PHE A 124 8.42 -9.36 9.34
C PHE A 124 9.32 -9.35 10.59
N ALA A 125 9.94 -10.49 10.91
CA ALA A 125 10.81 -10.60 12.08
C ALA A 125 12.03 -9.67 11.96
N LYS A 126 12.63 -9.62 10.77
CA LYS A 126 13.76 -8.74 10.47
C LYS A 126 13.35 -7.27 10.55
N ALA A 127 12.21 -6.91 9.97
CA ALA A 127 11.71 -5.54 9.99
C ALA A 127 11.46 -5.04 11.42
N VAL A 128 10.80 -5.84 12.26
CA VAL A 128 10.58 -5.49 13.67
C VAL A 128 11.90 -5.38 14.44
N ALA A 129 12.86 -6.26 14.18
CA ALA A 129 14.20 -6.17 14.77
C ALA A 129 14.92 -4.88 14.35
N SER A 130 14.85 -4.51 13.07
CA SER A 130 15.42 -3.25 12.55
C SER A 130 14.75 -2.00 13.14
N ALA A 131 13.43 -2.00 13.32
CA ALA A 131 12.72 -0.93 14.02
C ALA A 131 13.27 -0.77 15.45
N LYS A 132 13.42 -1.88 16.17
CA LYS A 132 13.92 -1.89 17.55
C LYS A 132 15.36 -1.41 17.63
N SER A 133 16.26 -1.88 16.76
CA SER A 133 17.66 -1.48 16.76
C SER A 133 17.86 0.00 16.41
N TRP A 134 17.00 0.54 15.54
CA TRP A 134 16.99 1.97 15.21
C TRP A 134 16.39 2.83 16.35
N GLY A 135 15.74 2.19 17.33
CA GLY A 135 15.13 2.86 18.47
C GLY A 135 13.79 3.51 18.13
N ALA A 136 13.03 2.91 17.22
CA ALA A 136 11.64 3.27 16.97
C ALA A 136 10.83 3.14 18.27
N GLN A 137 10.03 4.16 18.57
CA GLN A 137 9.16 4.21 19.75
C GLN A 137 7.73 3.75 19.43
N GLY A 138 7.43 3.57 18.15
CA GLY A 138 6.18 3.02 17.67
C GLY A 138 6.30 2.58 16.21
N LEU A 139 5.31 1.82 15.77
CA LEU A 139 5.27 1.24 14.43
C LEU A 139 3.88 1.45 13.82
N VAL A 140 3.84 1.97 12.59
CA VAL A 140 2.62 2.12 11.79
C VAL A 140 2.67 1.13 10.63
N GLN A 141 1.64 0.30 10.53
CA GLN A 141 1.46 -0.56 9.37
C GLN A 141 0.66 0.19 8.29
N LEU A 142 1.19 0.25 7.07
CA LEU A 142 0.42 0.74 5.93
C LEU A 142 -0.59 -0.32 5.48
N ALA A 143 -1.66 0.15 4.83
CA ALA A 143 -2.66 -0.73 4.26
C ALA A 143 -2.02 -1.63 3.19
N SER A 144 -2.24 -2.93 3.31
CA SER A 144 -1.71 -3.92 2.37
C SER A 144 -2.48 -5.23 2.53
N PRO A 145 -3.10 -5.77 1.48
CA PRO A 145 -3.69 -7.10 1.51
C PRO A 145 -2.67 -8.17 1.93
N PHE A 146 -1.41 -8.03 1.50
CA PHE A 146 -0.34 -8.94 1.86
C PHE A 146 -0.09 -8.92 3.37
N ILE A 147 0.06 -7.74 3.97
CA ILE A 147 0.34 -7.64 5.41
C ILE A 147 -0.87 -8.13 6.23
N THR A 148 -2.09 -7.78 5.83
CA THR A 148 -3.32 -8.23 6.51
C THR A 148 -3.44 -9.75 6.50
N ARG A 149 -3.12 -10.42 5.39
CA ARG A 149 -3.20 -11.89 5.25
C ARG A 149 -2.22 -12.64 6.15
N HIS A 150 -1.10 -12.02 6.52
CA HIS A 150 -0.04 -12.65 7.32
C HIS A 150 -0.03 -12.19 8.78
N ARG A 151 -1.13 -11.58 9.25
CA ARG A 151 -1.33 -11.36 10.69
C ARG A 151 -1.58 -12.69 11.37
N ALA A 152 -1.04 -12.86 12.58
CA ALA A 152 -1.45 -13.97 13.43
C ALA A 152 -2.97 -13.86 13.70
N PRO A 153 -3.69 -15.00 13.81
CA PRO A 153 -5.07 -14.97 14.28
C PRO A 153 -5.14 -14.29 15.65
N ALA A 154 -6.18 -13.47 15.84
CA ALA A 154 -6.45 -12.74 17.08
C ALA A 154 -6.90 -13.68 18.19
#